data_AF-A0A960SS22-F1
#
_entry.id   AF-A0A960SS22-F1
#
_cell.length_a   1.000
_cell.length_b   1.000
_cell.length_c   1.000
_cell.angle_alpha   90.00
_cell.angle_beta   90.00
_cell.angle_gamma   90.00
#
_symmetry.space_group_name_H-M   'P 1'
#
loop_
_entity.id
_entity.type
_entity.pdbx_description
1 polymer ?
#
loop_
_entity_poly.entity_id
_entity_poly.type
_entity_poly.pdbx_seq_one_letter_code
_entity_poly.pdbx_strand_id
1 'polypeptide(L)'
;MKKVISARDVEEMQRLGQDLSALPADAILTPSARDLLRDLDLQPGRRMDAPAAKPKASVEVAPPARPLNSRSSKTDLDAFFNSAYCEQLKEQMCEMGRRLWQRAYVDGNGGNIAIRVGEDIALCTPTLVSKGFMKPADMALVDFEGNQLAGVKKRTSEILMHLQMMKRQPRAVATVHCHPPYATAFAVAGVTPPTCMIPEYEVFASVAIAPYRTPGTPEMGQLVADLVDKHNTILMANHGVVAWSHNNVEDAYFKMEIL
;
A
#
# COMPACT_ATOMS: atom_id res chain seq x y z
N MET A 1 18.40 -36.02 -33.21
CA MET A 1 18.46 -34.65 -32.67
C MET A 1 18.11 -34.73 -31.20
N LYS A 2 18.84 -34.05 -30.31
CA LYS A 2 18.49 -34.02 -28.87
C LYS A 2 17.16 -33.27 -28.70
N LYS A 3 16.22 -33.82 -27.91
CA LYS A 3 14.93 -33.20 -27.67
C LYS A 3 15.11 -32.00 -26.73
N VAL A 4 14.62 -30.82 -27.12
CA VAL A 4 14.60 -29.64 -26.26
C VAL A 4 13.28 -29.61 -25.50
N ILE A 5 13.33 -29.37 -24.19
CA ILE A 5 12.16 -29.31 -23.30
C ILE A 5 12.11 -27.91 -22.68
N SER A 6 11.01 -27.21 -22.95
CA SER A 6 10.73 -25.86 -22.45
C SER A 6 9.91 -25.90 -21.15
N ALA A 7 9.77 -24.74 -20.50
CA ALA A 7 8.93 -24.63 -19.30
C ALA A 7 7.46 -24.99 -19.58
N ARG A 8 6.94 -24.62 -20.76
CA ARG A 8 5.58 -24.99 -21.19
C ARG A 8 5.38 -26.49 -21.31
N ASP A 9 6.40 -27.21 -21.79
CA ASP A 9 6.33 -28.67 -21.89
C ASP A 9 6.28 -29.30 -20.49
N VAL A 10 7.05 -28.78 -19.53
CA VAL A 10 7.03 -29.24 -18.13
C VAL A 10 5.67 -28.96 -17.47
N GLU A 11 5.10 -27.76 -17.67
CA GLU A 11 3.76 -27.41 -17.17
C GLU A 11 2.68 -28.31 -17.77
N GLU A 12 2.77 -28.63 -19.07
CA GLU A 12 1.83 -29.52 -19.73
C GLU A 12 1.96 -30.96 -19.24
N MET A 13 3.18 -31.47 -19.07
CA MET A 13 3.45 -32.76 -18.45
C MET A 13 2.87 -32.84 -17.04
N GLN A 14 3.04 -31.79 -16.23
CA GLN A 14 2.46 -31.69 -14.89
C GLN A 14 0.92 -31.68 -14.93
N ARG A 15 0.31 -30.92 -15.85
CA ARG A 15 -1.14 -30.86 -16.04
C ARG A 15 -1.73 -32.23 -16.42
N LEU A 16 -0.97 -33.00 -17.22
CA LEU A 16 -1.35 -34.34 -17.64
C LEU A 16 -1.00 -35.43 -16.61
N GLY A 17 -0.44 -35.06 -15.46
CA GLY A 17 -0.05 -35.98 -14.40
C GLY A 17 1.09 -36.91 -14.79
N GLN A 18 1.94 -36.51 -15.73
CA GLN A 18 3.09 -37.30 -16.16
C GLN A 18 4.21 -37.24 -15.12
N ASP A 19 4.98 -38.32 -15.03
CA ASP A 19 6.13 -38.39 -14.14
C ASP A 19 7.29 -37.55 -14.70
N LEU A 20 7.54 -36.41 -14.06
CA LEU A 20 8.61 -35.48 -14.41
C LEU A 20 10.00 -36.01 -14.06
N SER A 21 10.11 -37.07 -13.25
CA SER A 21 11.38 -37.74 -12.98
C SER A 21 11.80 -38.69 -14.12
N ALA A 22 10.88 -39.01 -15.05
CA ALA A 22 11.09 -39.89 -16.19
C ALA A 22 11.54 -39.16 -17.47
N LEU A 23 12.04 -37.92 -17.36
CA LEU A 23 12.55 -37.17 -18.51
C LEU A 23 13.77 -37.88 -19.12
N PRO A 24 13.91 -37.90 -20.47
CA PRO A 24 15.07 -38.51 -21.11
C PRO A 24 16.37 -37.87 -20.63
N ALA A 25 17.34 -38.69 -20.22
CA ALA A 25 18.61 -38.22 -19.66
C ALA A 25 19.44 -37.35 -20.63
N ASP A 26 19.18 -37.45 -21.93
CA ASP A 26 19.85 -36.71 -23.00
C ASP A 26 19.07 -35.46 -23.47
N ALA A 27 17.93 -35.15 -22.84
CA ALA A 27 17.12 -33.97 -23.16
C ALA A 27 17.84 -32.66 -22.79
N ILE A 28 17.68 -31.64 -23.63
CA ILE A 28 18.18 -30.29 -23.36
C ILE A 28 17.05 -29.52 -22.68
N LEU A 29 17.22 -29.19 -21.41
CA LEU A 29 16.29 -28.34 -20.66
C LEU A 29 16.62 -26.86 -20.89
N THR A 30 15.62 -26.04 -21.19
CA THR A 30 15.78 -24.58 -21.14
C THR A 30 16.03 -24.12 -19.69
N PRO A 31 16.66 -22.94 -19.46
CA PRO A 31 16.89 -22.42 -18.12
C PRO A 31 15.60 -22.38 -17.27
N SER A 32 14.52 -21.84 -17.83
CA SER A 32 13.22 -21.76 -17.15
C SER A 32 12.59 -23.13 -16.86
N ALA A 33 12.83 -24.14 -17.70
CA ALA A 33 12.36 -25.51 -17.41
C ALA A 33 13.12 -26.11 -16.21
N ARG A 34 14.41 -25.81 -16.10
CA ARG A 34 15.27 -26.27 -15.00
C ARG A 34 14.89 -25.60 -13.68
N ASP A 35 14.59 -24.30 -13.71
CA ASP A 35 14.12 -23.56 -12.53
C ASP A 35 12.77 -24.10 -12.05
N LEU A 36 11.83 -24.34 -12.97
CA LEU A 36 10.52 -24.91 -12.65
C LEU A 36 10.62 -26.31 -12.02
N LEU A 37 11.43 -27.20 -12.58
CA LEU A 37 11.65 -28.53 -12.00
C LEU A 37 12.28 -28.46 -10.61
N ARG A 38 13.20 -27.51 -10.38
CA ARG A 38 13.82 -27.28 -9.07
C ARG A 38 12.79 -26.81 -8.03
N ASP A 39 11.90 -25.91 -8.41
CA ASP A 39 10.84 -25.41 -7.53
C ASP A 39 9.83 -26.51 -7.17
N LEU A 40 9.60 -27.46 -8.09
CA LEU A 40 8.75 -28.64 -7.85
C LEU A 40 9.44 -29.66 -6.93
N ASP A 41 10.73 -29.94 -7.13
CA ASP A 41 11.51 -30.86 -6.29
C ASP A 41 11.70 -30.34 -4.86
N LEU A 42 11.68 -29.02 -4.66
CA LEU A 42 11.75 -28.39 -3.33
C LEU A 42 10.44 -28.52 -2.52
N GLN A 43 9.38 -29.13 -3.07
CA GLN A 43 8.12 -29.39 -2.36
C GLN A 43 7.82 -30.89 -2.13
N PRO A 44 8.69 -31.69 -1.48
CA PRO A 44 8.33 -33.06 -1.13
C PRO A 44 7.46 -33.04 0.13
N GLY A 45 6.14 -33.24 -0.01
CA GLY A 45 5.28 -33.66 1.11
C GLY A 45 4.10 -32.77 1.52
N ARG A 46 3.53 -31.94 0.65
CA ARG A 46 2.28 -31.25 1.00
C ARG A 46 1.09 -32.21 0.90
N ARG A 47 0.67 -32.76 2.06
CA ARG A 47 -0.71 -33.24 2.25
C ARG A 47 -1.65 -32.14 1.75
N MET A 48 -2.71 -32.53 1.04
CA MET A 48 -3.78 -31.62 0.63
C MET A 48 -4.50 -31.09 1.88
N ASP A 49 -3.91 -30.09 2.53
CA ASP A 49 -4.65 -29.18 3.36
C ASP A 49 -5.59 -28.37 2.45
N ALA A 50 -6.79 -28.12 2.98
CA ALA A 50 -7.90 -27.46 2.33
C ALA A 50 -7.44 -26.32 1.40
N PRO A 51 -8.05 -26.16 0.21
CA PRO A 51 -7.58 -25.23 -0.79
C PRO A 51 -7.36 -23.86 -0.15
N ALA A 52 -6.10 -23.41 -0.15
CA ALA A 52 -5.78 -22.01 0.09
C ALA A 52 -6.74 -21.22 -0.79
N ALA A 53 -7.54 -20.36 -0.16
CA ALA A 53 -8.53 -19.57 -0.85
C ALA A 53 -7.84 -18.95 -2.06
N LYS A 54 -8.28 -19.32 -3.27
CA LYS A 54 -7.87 -18.62 -4.49
C LYS A 54 -8.01 -17.13 -4.18
N PRO A 55 -7.05 -16.27 -4.55
CA PRO A 55 -7.30 -14.84 -4.52
C PRO A 55 -8.61 -14.65 -5.28
N LYS A 56 -9.67 -14.24 -4.57
CA LYS A 56 -10.90 -13.85 -5.26
C LYS A 56 -10.42 -12.81 -6.25
N ALA A 57 -10.63 -13.06 -7.54
CA ALA A 57 -10.53 -11.99 -8.52
C ALA A 57 -11.39 -10.85 -7.96
N SER A 58 -10.74 -9.79 -7.49
CA SER A 58 -11.43 -8.64 -6.94
C SER A 58 -12.21 -8.08 -8.11
N VAL A 59 -13.51 -8.34 -8.14
CA VAL A 59 -14.42 -7.62 -9.04
C VAL A 59 -14.23 -6.17 -8.65
N GLU A 60 -13.56 -5.41 -9.50
CA GLU A 60 -13.28 -4.00 -9.27
C GLU A 60 -14.63 -3.29 -9.14
N VAL A 61 -15.01 -2.91 -7.92
CA VAL A 61 -16.30 -2.26 -7.70
C VAL A 61 -16.13 -0.81 -8.15
N ALA A 62 -16.95 -0.40 -9.11
CA ALA A 62 -16.92 0.96 -9.60
C ALA A 62 -17.27 1.96 -8.47
N PRO A 63 -16.68 3.16 -8.46
CA PRO A 63 -17.08 4.22 -7.55
C PRO A 63 -18.57 4.58 -7.75
N PRO A 64 -19.22 5.16 -6.73
CA PRO A 64 -20.64 5.53 -6.83
C PRO A 64 -20.88 6.51 -7.99
N ALA A 65 -22.00 6.32 -8.69
CA ALA A 65 -22.36 7.15 -9.86
C ALA A 65 -22.55 8.63 -9.50
N ARG A 66 -22.98 8.93 -8.27
CA ARG A 66 -23.05 10.29 -7.73
C ARG A 66 -21.87 10.53 -6.79
N PRO A 67 -20.97 11.48 -7.09
CA PRO A 67 -19.92 11.84 -6.16
C PRO A 67 -20.51 12.44 -4.88
N LEU A 68 -19.97 12.01 -3.74
CA LEU A 68 -20.33 12.52 -2.42
C LEU A 68 -19.28 13.52 -1.93
N ASN A 69 -19.73 14.37 -1.02
CA ASN A 69 -18.93 15.40 -0.37
C ASN A 69 -19.40 15.60 1.09
N SER A 70 -18.70 16.43 1.84
CA SER A 70 -18.92 16.70 3.27
C SER A 70 -20.31 17.22 3.61
N ARG A 71 -21.02 17.80 2.62
CA ARG A 71 -22.38 18.36 2.77
C ARG A 71 -23.48 17.36 2.46
N SER A 72 -23.13 16.14 2.08
CA SER A 72 -24.09 15.07 1.81
C SER A 72 -24.81 14.68 3.10
N SER A 73 -26.03 14.13 2.97
CA SER A 73 -26.79 13.75 4.16
C SER A 73 -26.07 12.66 4.95
N LYS A 74 -26.27 12.62 6.27
CA LYS A 74 -25.68 11.57 7.11
C LYS A 74 -26.04 10.17 6.61
N THR A 75 -27.29 9.97 6.19
CA THR A 75 -27.76 8.71 5.63
C THR A 75 -26.99 8.31 4.36
N ASP A 76 -26.70 9.27 3.48
CA ASP A 76 -25.93 9.01 2.25
C ASP A 76 -24.46 8.69 2.57
N LEU A 77 -23.86 9.43 3.50
CA LEU A 77 -22.49 9.20 3.95
C LEU A 77 -22.34 7.83 4.64
N ASP A 78 -23.30 7.44 5.47
CA ASP A 78 -23.34 6.14 6.13
C ASP A 78 -23.54 5.02 5.10
N ALA A 79 -24.46 5.18 4.13
CA ALA A 79 -24.67 4.20 3.06
C ALA A 79 -23.42 4.03 2.19
N PHE A 80 -22.75 5.13 1.85
CA PHE A 80 -21.51 5.10 1.10
C PHE A 80 -20.37 4.47 1.87
N PHE A 81 -20.18 4.84 3.13
CA PHE A 81 -19.15 4.27 3.99
C PHE A 81 -19.30 2.76 4.12
N ASN A 82 -20.53 2.23 4.11
CA ASN A 82 -20.83 0.80 4.18
C ASN A 82 -21.02 0.13 2.81
N SER A 83 -20.76 0.84 1.71
CA SER A 83 -20.88 0.28 0.35
C SER A 83 -19.75 -0.71 0.04
N ALA A 84 -20.00 -1.61 -0.92
CA ALA A 84 -18.97 -2.56 -1.39
C ALA A 84 -17.70 -1.86 -1.91
N TYR A 85 -17.84 -0.67 -2.51
CA TYR A 85 -16.71 0.14 -2.97
C TYR A 85 -15.81 0.56 -1.81
N CYS A 86 -16.39 1.19 -0.78
CA CYS A 86 -15.64 1.59 0.40
C CYS A 86 -15.06 0.37 1.13
N GLU A 87 -15.78 -0.75 1.17
CA GLU A 87 -15.28 -1.97 1.79
C GLU A 87 -14.01 -2.49 1.12
N GLN A 88 -13.94 -2.50 -0.21
CA GLN A 88 -12.72 -2.85 -0.94
C GLN A 88 -11.53 -1.93 -0.62
N LEU A 89 -11.77 -0.61 -0.54
CA LEU A 89 -10.71 0.33 -0.17
C LEU A 89 -10.22 0.10 1.26
N LYS A 90 -11.12 -0.16 2.20
CA LYS A 90 -10.75 -0.47 3.59
C LYS A 90 -9.98 -1.79 3.69
N GLU A 91 -10.35 -2.81 2.92
CA GLU A 91 -9.61 -4.06 2.81
C GLU A 91 -8.19 -3.82 2.27
N GLN A 92 -8.04 -3.02 1.20
CA GLN A 92 -6.73 -2.62 0.67
C GLN A 92 -5.89 -1.87 1.71
N MET A 93 -6.49 -0.94 2.47
CA MET A 93 -5.81 -0.23 3.55
C MET A 93 -5.34 -1.19 4.66
N CYS A 94 -6.15 -2.19 5.02
CA CYS A 94 -5.77 -3.21 5.99
C CYS A 94 -4.61 -4.07 5.47
N GLU A 95 -4.65 -4.47 4.21
CA GLU A 95 -3.59 -5.27 3.59
C GLU A 95 -2.27 -4.50 3.51
N MET A 96 -2.29 -3.23 3.08
CA MET A 96 -1.08 -2.39 3.10
C MET A 96 -0.57 -2.15 4.52
N GLY A 97 -1.47 -1.96 5.50
CA GLY A 97 -1.12 -1.89 6.91
C GLY A 97 -0.42 -3.14 7.43
N ARG A 98 -0.88 -4.32 7.00
CA ARG A 98 -0.26 -5.62 7.31
C ARG A 98 1.15 -5.73 6.74
N ARG A 99 1.35 -5.33 5.48
CA ARG A 99 2.67 -5.36 4.83
C ARG A 99 3.64 -4.36 5.46
N LEU A 100 3.19 -3.14 5.80
CA LEU A 100 3.99 -2.16 6.56
C LEU A 100 4.45 -2.72 7.91
N TRP A 101 3.55 -3.37 8.65
CA TRP A 101 3.88 -4.00 9.93
C TRP A 101 4.90 -5.13 9.76
N GLN A 102 4.73 -6.01 8.78
CA GLN A 102 5.65 -7.12 8.51
C GLN A 102 7.07 -6.66 8.15
N ARG A 103 7.21 -5.48 7.55
CA ARG A 103 8.50 -4.86 7.24
C ARG A 103 9.09 -4.05 8.40
N ALA A 104 8.42 -4.00 9.55
CA ALA A 104 8.77 -3.15 10.68
C ALA A 104 8.87 -1.66 10.30
N TYR A 105 8.05 -1.20 9.35
CA TYR A 105 7.97 0.21 8.97
C TYR A 105 7.04 1.01 9.88
N VAL A 106 6.28 0.35 10.73
CA VAL A 106 5.41 0.99 11.72
C VAL A 106 5.65 0.36 13.08
N ASP A 107 5.61 1.18 14.12
CA ASP A 107 5.89 0.81 15.50
C ASP A 107 4.63 0.98 16.36
N GLY A 108 4.28 -0.04 17.15
CA GLY A 108 3.09 0.01 18.01
C GLY A 108 1.82 0.39 17.25
N ASN A 109 1.34 1.62 17.46
CA ASN A 109 0.16 2.20 16.83
C ASN A 109 0.46 3.37 15.85
N GLY A 110 1.75 3.62 15.58
CA GLY A 110 2.25 4.66 14.69
C GLY A 110 1.98 4.39 13.21
N GLY A 111 2.31 5.37 12.37
CA GLY A 111 1.94 5.41 10.96
C GLY A 111 0.45 5.64 10.74
N ASN A 112 0.07 5.95 9.50
CA ASN A 112 -1.32 6.15 9.11
C ASN A 112 -1.48 6.10 7.59
N ILE A 113 -2.69 5.75 7.16
CA ILE A 113 -3.06 5.66 5.74
C ILE A 113 -4.33 6.47 5.53
N ALA A 114 -4.40 7.23 4.45
CA ALA A 114 -5.61 7.89 4.01
C ALA A 114 -5.78 7.84 2.49
N ILE A 115 -7.04 7.74 2.04
CA ILE A 115 -7.42 7.74 0.62
C ILE A 115 -8.63 8.63 0.40
N ARG A 116 -8.53 9.54 -0.57
CA ARG A 116 -9.61 10.40 -1.05
C ARG A 116 -10.68 9.54 -1.71
N VAL A 117 -11.94 9.75 -1.32
CA VAL A 117 -13.08 8.98 -1.82
C VAL A 117 -14.23 9.86 -2.33
N GLY A 118 -14.02 11.16 -2.38
CA GLY A 118 -14.94 12.15 -2.92
C GLY A 118 -14.26 13.51 -3.12
N GLU A 119 -15.06 14.55 -3.31
CA GLU A 119 -14.58 15.91 -3.58
C GLU A 119 -13.76 16.48 -2.41
N ASP A 120 -14.25 16.29 -1.19
CA ASP A 120 -13.69 16.84 0.05
C ASP A 120 -13.84 15.84 1.22
N ILE A 121 -13.86 14.54 0.91
CA ILE A 121 -13.94 13.45 1.89
C ILE A 121 -12.88 12.36 1.63
N ALA A 122 -12.40 11.74 2.70
CA ALA A 122 -11.38 10.70 2.68
C ALA A 122 -11.65 9.60 3.71
N LEU A 123 -11.28 8.37 3.39
CA LEU A 123 -11.11 7.30 4.38
C LEU A 123 -9.74 7.42 5.04
N CYS A 124 -9.66 7.10 6.32
CA CYS A 124 -8.40 7.05 7.05
C CYS A 124 -8.36 5.96 8.11
N THR A 125 -7.14 5.55 8.48
CA THR A 125 -6.90 4.60 9.56
C THR A 125 -7.27 5.18 10.93
N PRO A 126 -7.70 4.33 11.89
CA PRO A 126 -7.95 4.76 13.26
C PRO A 126 -6.66 5.15 14.01
N THR A 127 -6.82 5.96 15.04
CA THR A 127 -5.78 6.17 16.07
C THR A 127 -5.68 4.97 17.00
N LEU A 128 -4.51 4.79 17.63
CA LEU A 128 -4.24 3.78 18.67
C LEU A 128 -4.45 2.31 18.25
N VAL A 129 -4.45 2.01 16.95
CA VAL A 129 -4.51 0.64 16.42
C VAL A 129 -3.25 0.38 15.60
N SER A 130 -2.58 -0.74 15.89
CA SER A 130 -1.46 -1.23 15.09
C SER A 130 -1.91 -1.54 13.67
N LYS A 131 -1.15 -1.08 12.67
CA LYS A 131 -1.54 -1.23 11.26
C LYS A 131 -1.57 -2.67 10.79
N GLY A 132 -0.84 -3.56 11.47
CA GLY A 132 -0.88 -5.00 11.23
C GLY A 132 -2.17 -5.71 11.67
N PHE A 133 -3.00 -5.06 12.49
CA PHE A 133 -4.18 -5.67 13.12
C PHE A 133 -5.47 -4.88 12.88
N MET A 134 -5.45 -3.94 11.94
CA MET A 134 -6.65 -3.19 11.55
C MET A 134 -7.69 -4.12 10.92
N LYS A 135 -8.95 -3.79 11.14
CA LYS A 135 -10.09 -4.38 10.42
C LYS A 135 -10.75 -3.32 9.56
N PRO A 136 -11.42 -3.67 8.46
CA PRO A 136 -12.15 -2.68 7.66
C PRO A 136 -13.13 -1.82 8.48
N ALA A 137 -13.84 -2.44 9.43
CA ALA A 137 -14.75 -1.76 10.35
C ALA A 137 -14.08 -0.73 11.28
N ASP A 138 -12.75 -0.73 11.39
CA ASP A 138 -11.99 0.23 12.19
C ASP A 138 -11.75 1.56 11.48
N MET A 139 -11.93 1.63 10.15
CA MET A 139 -11.65 2.84 9.38
C MET A 139 -12.63 3.96 9.72
N ALA A 140 -12.23 5.19 9.44
CA ALA A 140 -13.06 6.38 9.60
C ALA A 140 -13.21 7.13 8.28
N LEU A 141 -14.40 7.68 8.02
CA LEU A 141 -14.63 8.66 6.96
C LEU A 141 -14.51 10.04 7.57
N VAL A 142 -13.72 10.91 6.95
CA VAL A 142 -13.50 12.29 7.38
C VAL A 142 -13.77 13.27 6.24
N ASP A 143 -14.15 14.49 6.60
CA ASP A 143 -14.06 15.61 5.67
C ASP A 143 -12.65 16.19 5.63
N PHE A 144 -12.44 17.13 4.72
CA PHE A 144 -11.18 17.82 4.51
C PHE A 144 -10.81 18.83 5.60
N GLU A 145 -11.71 19.10 6.54
CA GLU A 145 -11.43 19.86 7.77
C GLU A 145 -11.02 18.93 8.93
N GLY A 146 -11.03 17.61 8.72
CA GLY A 146 -10.64 16.60 9.70
C GLY A 146 -11.76 16.19 10.66
N ASN A 147 -13.00 16.58 10.37
CA ASN A 147 -14.18 16.12 11.11
C ASN A 147 -14.52 14.70 10.69
N GLN A 148 -14.78 13.84 11.67
CA GLN A 148 -15.20 12.46 11.41
C GLN A 148 -16.68 12.41 11.07
N LEU A 149 -16.98 11.97 9.86
CA LEU A 149 -18.33 11.87 9.30
C LEU A 149 -18.97 10.50 9.56
N ALA A 150 -18.16 9.42 9.51
CA ALA A 150 -18.60 8.05 9.77
C ALA A 150 -17.45 7.18 10.31
N GLY A 151 -17.79 5.97 10.79
CA GLY A 151 -16.86 5.03 11.41
C GLY A 151 -16.89 5.09 12.94
N VAL A 152 -16.65 3.95 13.59
CA VAL A 152 -16.82 3.80 15.06
C VAL A 152 -15.57 4.22 15.81
N LYS A 153 -14.38 3.88 15.30
CA LYS A 153 -13.12 4.28 15.93
C LYS A 153 -12.74 5.69 15.54
N LYS A 154 -12.04 6.37 16.45
CA LYS A 154 -11.53 7.73 16.22
C LYS A 154 -10.46 7.70 15.12
N ARG A 155 -10.56 8.60 14.15
CA ARG A 155 -9.55 8.82 13.09
C ARG A 155 -8.13 9.05 13.65
N THR A 156 -7.09 8.84 12.85
CA THR A 156 -5.68 9.13 13.23
C THR A 156 -5.49 10.58 13.72
N SER A 157 -4.57 10.81 14.66
CA SER A 157 -4.19 12.16 15.11
C SER A 157 -3.63 13.02 13.99
N GLU A 158 -3.02 12.40 12.98
CA GLU A 158 -2.27 13.07 11.91
C GLU A 158 -3.06 13.24 10.61
N ILE A 159 -4.38 13.08 10.67
CA ILE A 159 -5.23 13.21 9.48
C ILE A 159 -5.04 14.56 8.76
N LEU A 160 -4.78 15.63 9.52
CA LEU A 160 -4.62 16.98 8.96
C LEU A 160 -3.47 17.08 7.95
N MET A 161 -2.37 16.36 8.18
CA MET A 161 -1.26 16.27 7.22
C MET A 161 -1.74 15.70 5.89
N HIS A 162 -2.39 14.53 5.90
CA HIS A 162 -2.91 13.91 4.69
C HIS A 162 -3.89 14.82 3.95
N LEU A 163 -4.81 15.46 4.68
CA LEU A 163 -5.82 16.33 4.08
C LEU A 163 -5.21 17.60 3.48
N GLN A 164 -4.21 18.21 4.14
CA GLN A 164 -3.49 19.36 3.59
C GLN A 164 -2.71 18.98 2.32
N MET A 165 -2.08 17.80 2.28
CA MET A 165 -1.46 17.28 1.07
C MET A 165 -2.48 17.11 -0.07
N MET A 166 -3.63 16.48 0.22
CA MET A 166 -4.69 16.26 -0.77
C MET A 166 -5.35 17.56 -1.26
N LYS A 167 -5.48 18.56 -0.38
CA LYS A 167 -5.95 19.92 -0.72
C LYS A 167 -4.97 20.63 -1.64
N ARG A 168 -3.67 20.55 -1.32
CA ARG A 168 -2.62 21.23 -2.08
C ARG A 168 -2.39 20.59 -3.43
N GLN A 169 -2.36 19.26 -3.47
CA GLN A 169 -2.18 18.47 -4.68
C GLN A 169 -3.43 17.63 -4.94
N PRO A 170 -4.38 18.09 -5.79
CA PRO A 170 -5.61 17.36 -6.09
C PRO A 170 -5.38 15.98 -6.71
N ARG A 171 -4.22 15.74 -7.34
CA ARG A 171 -3.84 14.41 -7.84
C ARG A 171 -3.46 13.44 -6.72
N ALA A 172 -3.23 13.88 -5.49
CA ALA A 172 -2.94 12.98 -4.38
C ALA A 172 -4.23 12.27 -3.95
N VAL A 173 -4.43 11.06 -4.46
CA VAL A 173 -5.56 10.19 -4.17
C VAL A 173 -5.31 9.41 -2.89
N ALA A 174 -4.12 8.85 -2.72
CA ALA A 174 -3.77 8.04 -1.55
C ALA A 174 -2.49 8.55 -0.91
N THR A 175 -2.37 8.32 0.39
CA THR A 175 -1.24 8.77 1.20
C THR A 175 -0.94 7.73 2.27
N VAL A 176 0.34 7.45 2.48
CA VAL A 176 0.84 6.51 3.49
C VAL A 176 1.92 7.21 4.27
N HIS A 177 1.81 7.21 5.60
CA HIS A 177 2.84 7.66 6.51
C HIS A 177 3.30 6.49 7.37
N CYS A 178 4.62 6.33 7.48
CA CYS A 178 5.24 5.34 8.35
C CYS A 178 6.67 5.76 8.74
N HIS A 179 7.38 4.87 9.43
CA HIS A 179 8.73 5.05 9.98
C HIS A 179 9.71 3.96 9.48
N PRO A 180 9.97 3.82 8.15
CA PRO A 180 10.98 2.89 7.67
C PRO A 180 12.35 3.23 8.29
N PRO A 181 13.09 2.29 8.91
CA PRO A 181 14.26 2.63 9.71
C PRO A 181 15.35 3.41 8.97
N TYR A 182 15.64 3.03 7.72
CA TYR A 182 16.68 3.67 6.91
C TYR A 182 16.28 5.07 6.45
N ALA A 183 15.08 5.22 5.89
CA ALA A 183 14.55 6.52 5.50
C ALA A 183 14.39 7.47 6.71
N THR A 184 13.99 6.92 7.87
CA THR A 184 13.89 7.68 9.13
C THR A 184 15.27 8.12 9.62
N ALA A 185 16.31 7.31 9.44
CA ALA A 185 17.69 7.71 9.76
C ALA A 185 18.14 8.93 8.91
N PHE A 186 17.81 8.96 7.62
CA PHE A 186 18.03 10.14 6.78
C PHE A 186 17.24 11.37 7.26
N ALA A 187 15.97 11.17 7.65
CA ALA A 187 15.14 12.24 8.20
C ALA A 187 15.71 12.81 9.52
N VAL A 188 16.22 11.95 10.41
CA VAL A 188 16.89 12.36 11.66
C VAL A 188 18.22 13.06 11.37
N ALA A 189 18.99 12.58 10.39
CA ALA A 189 20.25 13.20 9.98
C ALA A 189 20.05 14.55 9.26
N GLY A 190 18.84 14.85 8.79
CA GLY A 190 18.56 16.04 7.98
C GLY A 190 19.20 15.99 6.60
N VAL A 191 19.41 14.79 6.05
CA VAL A 191 20.07 14.55 4.76
C VAL A 191 19.13 13.81 3.83
N THR A 192 18.91 14.33 2.63
CA THR A 192 18.11 13.64 1.61
C THR A 192 18.93 12.46 1.05
N PRO A 193 18.32 11.27 0.85
CA PRO A 193 19.00 10.15 0.19
C PRO A 193 19.59 10.59 -1.17
N PRO A 194 20.83 10.18 -1.47
CA PRO A 194 21.48 10.56 -2.73
C PRO A 194 20.73 9.97 -3.94
N THR A 195 20.75 10.70 -5.05
CA THR A 195 20.22 10.23 -6.33
C THR A 195 21.21 9.31 -7.05
N CYS A 196 20.75 8.68 -8.13
CA CYS A 196 21.46 7.72 -8.97
C CYS A 196 21.91 6.45 -8.23
N MET A 197 21.21 6.05 -7.16
CA MET A 197 21.53 4.86 -6.38
C MET A 197 20.87 3.59 -6.93
N ILE A 198 19.57 3.67 -7.22
CA ILE A 198 18.77 2.57 -7.79
C ILE A 198 17.73 3.13 -8.77
N PRO A 199 17.38 2.41 -9.85
CA PRO A 199 16.41 2.89 -10.84
C PRO A 199 15.03 3.20 -10.25
N GLU A 200 14.56 2.40 -9.30
CA GLU A 200 13.24 2.53 -8.70
C GLU A 200 13.08 3.86 -7.94
N TYR A 201 14.13 4.28 -7.23
CA TYR A 201 14.17 5.58 -6.56
C TYR A 201 14.06 6.72 -7.58
N GLU A 202 14.85 6.67 -8.66
CA GLU A 202 14.86 7.71 -9.70
C GLU A 202 13.55 7.82 -10.49
N VAL A 203 12.86 6.69 -10.70
CA VAL A 203 11.66 6.63 -11.54
C VAL A 203 10.39 6.90 -10.73
N PHE A 204 10.30 6.38 -9.50
CA PHE A 204 9.05 6.36 -8.75
C PHE A 204 9.03 7.30 -7.54
N ALA A 205 10.18 7.78 -7.07
CA ALA A 205 10.26 8.64 -5.89
C ALA A 205 10.89 10.01 -6.22
N SER A 206 10.20 11.07 -5.82
CA SER A 206 10.77 12.42 -5.76
C SER A 206 10.73 12.85 -4.30
N VAL A 207 11.91 13.06 -3.71
CA VAL A 207 12.09 13.12 -2.26
C VAL A 207 12.55 14.50 -1.80
N ALA A 208 11.94 14.98 -0.72
CA ALA A 208 12.35 16.19 -0.01
C ALA A 208 12.28 16.00 1.52
N ILE A 209 12.88 16.93 2.26
CA ILE A 209 12.83 16.97 3.73
C ILE A 209 12.00 18.17 4.17
N ALA A 210 10.96 17.91 4.98
CA ALA A 210 10.25 18.93 5.73
C ALA A 210 10.93 19.17 7.09
N PRO A 211 11.09 20.44 7.53
CA PRO A 211 11.65 20.74 8.84
C PRO A 211 10.72 20.28 9.96
N TYR A 212 11.29 20.02 11.14
CA TYR A 212 10.53 19.49 12.28
C TYR A 212 9.40 20.43 12.72
N ARG A 213 8.22 19.84 12.94
CA ARG A 213 7.11 20.38 13.73
C ARG A 213 6.46 19.23 14.49
N THR A 214 5.74 19.56 15.54
CA THR A 214 5.03 18.57 16.35
C THR A 214 4.05 17.76 15.49
N PRO A 215 4.12 16.41 15.49
CA PRO A 215 3.17 15.57 14.77
C PRO A 215 1.71 15.86 15.14
N GLY A 216 0.83 15.79 14.14
CA GLY A 216 -0.60 16.06 14.32
C GLY A 216 -1.01 17.54 14.39
N THR A 217 -0.09 18.50 14.27
CA THR A 217 -0.44 19.93 14.22
C THR A 217 -0.65 20.43 12.79
N PRO A 218 -1.47 21.49 12.58
CA PRO A 218 -1.65 22.10 11.26
C PRO A 218 -0.37 22.63 10.62
N GLU A 219 0.59 23.09 11.43
CA GLU A 219 1.88 23.62 10.96
C GLU A 219 2.74 22.53 10.32
N MET A 220 2.74 21.32 10.91
CA MET A 220 3.44 20.17 10.34
C MET A 220 2.87 19.82 8.96
N GLY A 221 1.55 19.68 8.87
CA GLY A 221 0.93 19.30 7.61
C GLY A 221 1.02 20.40 6.53
N GLN A 222 1.07 21.69 6.91
CA GLN A 222 1.34 22.77 5.95
C GLN A 222 2.74 22.66 5.34
N LEU A 223 3.77 22.42 6.16
CA LEU A 223 5.15 22.28 5.67
C LEU A 223 5.32 21.08 4.74
N VAL A 224 4.66 19.96 5.07
CA VAL A 224 4.63 18.79 4.19
C VAL A 224 3.90 19.13 2.89
N ALA A 225 2.74 19.78 2.98
CA ALA A 225 1.92 20.14 1.82
C ALA A 225 2.66 21.09 0.85
N ASP A 226 3.45 22.04 1.34
CA ASP A 226 4.22 22.96 0.49
C ASP A 226 5.22 22.26 -0.45
N LEU A 227 5.55 20.99 -0.16
CA LEU A 227 6.48 20.18 -0.95
C LEU A 227 5.79 19.24 -1.96
N VAL A 228 4.48 18.97 -1.80
CA VAL A 228 3.82 17.87 -2.54
C VAL A 228 3.60 18.14 -4.03
N ASP A 229 3.72 19.38 -4.48
CA ASP A 229 3.63 19.72 -5.90
C ASP A 229 4.81 19.20 -6.71
N LYS A 230 5.96 18.99 -6.07
CA LYS A 230 7.21 18.55 -6.71
C LYS A 230 7.68 17.19 -6.22
N HIS A 231 7.28 16.81 -5.02
CA HIS A 231 7.77 15.62 -4.33
C HIS A 231 6.61 14.72 -3.95
N ASN A 232 6.69 13.45 -4.33
CA ASN A 232 5.70 12.45 -3.96
C ASN A 232 6.04 11.74 -2.65
N THR A 233 7.23 11.98 -2.10
CA THR A 233 7.65 11.41 -0.83
C THR A 233 8.42 12.43 -0.01
N ILE A 234 8.01 12.62 1.24
CA ILE A 234 8.54 13.64 2.13
C ILE A 234 9.08 12.96 3.38
N LEU A 235 10.37 13.13 3.63
CA LEU A 235 10.98 12.85 4.91
C LEU A 235 10.62 13.99 5.87
N MET A 236 10.16 13.66 7.07
CA MET A 236 9.83 14.62 8.11
C MET A 236 10.92 14.56 9.18
N ALA A 237 11.67 15.67 9.33
CA ALA A 237 12.84 15.70 10.21
C ALA A 237 12.49 15.23 11.63
N ASN A 238 13.29 14.32 12.20
CA ASN A 238 13.09 13.71 13.52
C ASN A 238 11.74 12.97 13.72
N HIS A 239 11.11 12.52 12.63
CA HIS A 239 9.80 11.88 12.70
C HIS A 239 9.71 10.62 11.84
N GLY A 240 9.65 10.76 10.52
CA GLY A 240 9.25 9.65 9.64
C GLY A 240 9.17 10.03 8.19
N VAL A 241 8.36 9.29 7.43
CA VAL A 241 8.18 9.50 6.00
C VAL A 241 6.70 9.49 5.65
N VAL A 242 6.28 10.37 4.75
CA VAL A 242 4.94 10.34 4.14
C VAL A 242 5.05 10.36 2.63
N ALA A 243 4.33 9.49 1.95
CA ALA A 243 4.30 9.40 0.50
C ALA A 243 2.86 9.50 0.01
N TRP A 244 2.69 10.06 -1.18
CA TRP A 244 1.40 10.15 -1.84
C TRP A 244 1.42 9.53 -3.23
N SER A 245 0.26 9.06 -3.66
CA SER A 245 0.02 8.44 -4.96
C SER A 245 -1.20 9.07 -5.63
N HIS A 246 -1.16 9.15 -6.95
CA HIS A 246 -2.30 9.51 -7.79
C HIS A 246 -3.15 8.33 -8.23
N ASN A 247 -2.75 7.11 -7.84
CA ASN A 247 -3.40 5.88 -8.26
C ASN A 247 -4.16 5.25 -7.10
N ASN A 248 -3.45 4.65 -6.15
CA ASN A 248 -4.06 3.90 -5.05
C ASN A 248 -3.13 3.79 -3.84
N VAL A 249 -3.61 3.14 -2.78
CA VAL A 249 -2.85 2.96 -1.53
C VAL A 249 -1.59 2.12 -1.73
N GLU A 250 -1.64 1.12 -2.61
CA GLU A 250 -0.50 0.23 -2.87
C GLU A 250 0.67 0.98 -3.53
N ASP A 251 0.41 1.86 -4.50
CA ASP A 251 1.45 2.68 -5.10
C ASP A 251 2.04 3.71 -4.10
N ALA A 252 1.27 4.19 -3.14
CA ALA A 252 1.82 5.00 -2.03
C ALA A 252 2.67 4.16 -1.08
N TYR A 253 2.29 2.92 -0.83
CA TYR A 253 3.06 1.94 -0.05
C TYR A 253 4.38 1.57 -0.74
N PHE A 254 4.41 1.35 -2.06
CA PHE A 254 5.64 1.01 -2.78
C PHE A 254 6.72 2.10 -2.65
N LYS A 255 6.34 3.37 -2.58
CA LYS A 255 7.29 4.46 -2.32
C LYS A 255 7.97 4.33 -0.94
N MET A 256 7.28 3.75 0.04
CA MET A 256 7.88 3.42 1.34
C MET A 256 8.82 2.21 1.25
N GLU A 257 8.56 1.26 0.34
CA GLU A 257 9.47 0.13 0.12
C GLU A 257 10.76 0.51 -0.60
N ILE A 258 10.70 1.55 -1.46
CA ILE A 258 11.84 2.05 -2.24
C ILE A 258 12.85 2.82 -1.37
N LEU A 259 12.37 3.47 -0.30
CA LEU A 259 13.15 4.31 0.62
C LEU A 259 13.71 3.55 1.83
#